data_AF-A0A535R2Z8-F1
#
_entry.id   AF-A0A535R2Z8-F1
#
_cell.length_a   1.000
_cell.length_b   1.000
_cell.length_c   1.000
_cell.angle_alpha   90.00
_cell.angle_beta   90.00
_cell.angle_gamma   90.00
#
_symmetry.space_group_name_H-M   'P 1'
#
loop_
_entity.id
_entity.type
_entity.pdbx_description
1 polymer ?
#
loop_
_entity_poly.entity_id
_entity_poly.type
_entity_poly.pdbx_seq_one_letter_code
_entity_poly.pdbx_strand_id
1 'polypeptide(L)'
;MDLGTVVLMGAVAYGLGLFWSGLILGRTQDGIWRTAAYPFLAIVFAEAYVQIGPAFGHLHLVSALLASLAGVLVDWAVGAIRGMLVSPRARTAAAH
;
A
#
# COMPACT_ATOMS: atom_id res chain seq x y z
N MET A 1 5.59 20.57 1.94
CA MET A 1 5.92 19.82 0.71
C MET A 1 5.48 20.64 -0.49
N ASP A 2 6.27 20.67 -1.56
CA ASP A 2 5.89 21.24 -2.85
C ASP A 2 4.90 20.28 -3.56
N LEU A 3 3.99 20.84 -4.37
CA LEU A 3 3.11 20.11 -5.29
C LEU A 3 3.91 19.10 -6.13
N GLY A 4 5.10 19.48 -6.61
CA GLY A 4 5.97 18.57 -7.39
C GLY A 4 6.35 17.30 -6.62
N THR A 5 6.68 17.44 -5.33
CA THR A 5 6.98 16.30 -4.45
C THR A 5 5.75 15.44 -4.22
N VAL A 6 4.56 16.03 -4.06
CA VAL A 6 3.31 15.26 -3.89
C VAL A 6 2.99 14.43 -5.14
N VAL A 7 3.17 15.00 -6.33
CA VAL A 7 2.97 14.29 -7.60
C VAL A 7 4.00 13.15 -7.74
N LEU A 8 5.27 13.41 -7.41
CA LEU A 8 6.32 12.38 -7.39
C LEU A 8 5.96 11.25 -6.42
N MET A 9 5.54 11.59 -5.19
CA MET A 9 5.10 10.63 -4.19
C MET A 9 3.93 9.80 -4.70
N GLY A 10 2.96 10.40 -5.39
CA GLY A 10 1.84 9.68 -6.00
C GLY A 10 2.29 8.66 -7.05
N ALA A 11 3.17 9.08 -7.96
CA ALA A 11 3.71 8.21 -8.99
C ALA A 11 4.56 7.06 -8.41
N VAL A 12 5.42 7.37 -7.43
CA VAL A 12 6.24 6.38 -6.72
C VAL A 12 5.37 5.41 -5.92
N ALA A 13 4.37 5.92 -5.20
CA ALA A 13 3.42 5.10 -4.44
C ALA A 13 2.68 4.12 -5.35
N TYR A 14 2.22 4.57 -6.51
CA TYR A 14 1.54 3.71 -7.47
C TYR A 14 2.48 2.63 -8.05
N GLY A 15 3.68 3.03 -8.49
CA GLY A 15 4.67 2.10 -9.04
C GLY A 15 5.12 1.06 -8.02
N LEU A 16 5.43 1.48 -6.78
CA LEU A 16 5.79 0.58 -5.69
C LEU A 16 4.61 -0.28 -5.24
N GLY A 17 3.39 0.27 -5.22
CA GLY A 17 2.17 -0.49 -4.93
C GLY A 17 1.95 -1.64 -5.92
N LEU A 18 2.11 -1.37 -7.23
CA LEU A 18 2.07 -2.41 -8.26
C LEU A 18 3.20 -3.43 -8.09
N PHE A 19 4.43 -2.95 -7.88
CA PHE A 19 5.60 -3.79 -7.69
C PHE A 19 5.42 -4.76 -6.52
N TRP A 20 5.05 -4.27 -5.34
CA TRP A 20 4.87 -5.10 -4.15
C TRP A 20 3.67 -6.01 -4.26
N SER A 21 2.55 -5.54 -4.81
CA SER A 21 1.37 -6.40 -5.01
C SER A 21 1.68 -7.56 -5.95
N GLY A 22 2.38 -7.30 -7.07
CA GLY A 22 2.82 -8.34 -7.99
C GLY A 22 3.84 -9.29 -7.36
N LEU A 23 4.84 -8.76 -6.64
CA LEU A 23 5.90 -9.55 -6.04
C LEU A 23 5.42 -10.43 -4.86
N ILE A 24 4.59 -9.88 -3.98
CA ILE A 24 4.21 -10.55 -2.71
C ILE A 24 2.88 -11.29 -2.85
N LEU A 25 1.88 -10.64 -3.45
CA LEU A 25 0.53 -11.20 -3.51
C LEU A 25 0.31 -12.04 -4.78
N GLY A 26 1.25 -11.99 -5.74
CA GLY A 26 1.12 -12.68 -7.03
C GLY A 26 -0.03 -12.15 -7.89
N ARG A 27 -0.59 -10.98 -7.56
CA ARG A 27 -1.73 -10.38 -8.25
C ARG A 27 -1.73 -8.86 -8.12
N THR A 28 -2.31 -8.19 -9.10
CA THR A 28 -2.59 -6.76 -9.02
C THR A 28 -3.89 -6.51 -8.25
N GLN A 29 -3.95 -5.39 -7.52
CA GLN A 29 -5.16 -4.93 -6.85
C GLN A 29 -6.14 -4.36 -7.89
N ASP A 30 -7.44 -4.58 -7.69
CA ASP A 30 -8.47 -4.00 -8.54
C ASP A 30 -8.63 -2.50 -8.21
N GLY A 31 -8.30 -1.65 -9.18
CA GLY A 31 -8.50 -0.20 -9.12
C GLY A 31 -7.23 0.60 -8.80
N ILE A 32 -6.94 1.59 -9.66
CA ILE A 32 -5.76 2.46 -9.61
C ILE A 32 -5.59 3.10 -8.22
N TRP A 33 -6.69 3.59 -7.65
CA TRP A 33 -6.70 4.26 -6.35
C TRP A 33 -6.31 3.34 -5.19
N ARG A 34 -6.75 2.08 -5.23
CA ARG A 34 -6.50 1.13 -4.13
C ARG A 34 -5.05 0.68 -4.10
N THR A 35 -4.45 0.50 -5.28
CA THR A 35 -3.03 0.18 -5.43
C THR A 35 -2.12 1.27 -4.86
N ALA A 36 -2.50 2.54 -4.98
CA ALA A 36 -1.66 3.67 -4.54
C ALA A 36 -1.99 4.21 -3.14
N ALA A 37 -3.23 4.13 -2.67
CA ALA A 37 -3.68 4.87 -1.49
C ALA A 37 -2.93 4.48 -0.20
N TYR A 38 -2.88 3.19 0.12
CA TYR A 38 -2.17 2.73 1.32
C TYR A 38 -0.66 2.96 1.24
N PRO A 39 0.03 2.62 0.13
CA PRO A 39 1.43 2.99 -0.05
C PRO A 39 1.68 4.49 0.08
N PHE A 40 0.85 5.33 -0.53
CA PHE A 40 0.99 6.78 -0.48
C PHE A 40 0.89 7.31 0.95
N LEU A 41 -0.15 6.89 1.70
CA LEU A 41 -0.31 7.29 3.10
C LEU A 41 0.87 6.85 3.97
N ALA A 42 1.37 5.64 3.75
CA ALA A 42 2.54 5.14 4.47
C ALA A 42 3.80 5.95 4.13
N ILE A 43 4.02 6.30 2.85
CA ILE A 43 5.15 7.15 2.44
C ILE A 43 5.03 8.55 3.06
N VAL A 44 3.84 9.16 3.06
CA VAL A 44 3.60 10.45 3.72
C VAL A 44 3.97 10.38 5.20
N PHE A 45 3.56 9.32 5.88
CA PHE A 45 3.91 9.10 7.29
C PHE A 45 5.42 8.93 7.48
N ALA A 46 6.08 8.15 6.62
CA ALA A 46 7.52 7.94 6.70
C ALA A 46 8.31 9.22 6.44
N GLU A 47 7.88 10.06 5.48
CA GLU A 47 8.49 11.37 5.27
C GLU A 47 8.31 12.32 6.45
N ALA A 48 7.27 12.13 7.28
CA ALA A 48 7.06 12.95 8.46
C ALA A 48 7.91 12.49 9.68
N TYR A 49 8.16 11.18 9.81
CA TYR A 49 8.70 10.61 11.06
C TYR A 49 9.97 9.77 10.91
N VAL A 50 10.24 9.22 9.73
CA VAL A 50 11.28 8.21 9.49
C VAL A 50 11.99 8.50 8.17
N GLN A 51 12.80 9.55 8.14
CA GLN A 51 13.54 10.00 6.95
C GLN A 51 14.92 9.31 6.88
N ILE A 52 15.02 8.27 6.06
CA ILE A 52 16.19 7.39 5.97
C ILE A 52 16.67 7.33 4.52
N GLY A 53 17.99 7.45 4.33
CA GLY A 53 18.65 7.30 3.04
C GLY A 53 18.68 8.59 2.20
N PRO A 54 19.11 8.50 0.94
CA PRO A 54 19.24 9.68 0.07
C PRO A 54 17.87 10.23 -0.31
N ALA A 55 17.77 11.56 -0.32
CA ALA A 55 16.59 12.28 -0.77
C ALA A 55 16.66 12.57 -2.27
N PHE A 56 15.58 12.30 -3.00
CA PHE A 56 15.39 12.66 -4.39
C PHE A 56 14.11 13.48 -4.53
N GLY A 57 14.21 14.74 -4.96
CA GLY A 57 13.05 15.64 -5.03
C GLY A 57 12.30 15.79 -3.68
N HIS A 58 13.06 15.81 -2.57
CA HIS A 58 12.56 15.80 -1.18
C HIS A 58 11.86 14.52 -0.72
N LEU A 59 12.02 13.41 -1.44
CA LEU A 59 11.53 12.09 -1.05
C LEU A 59 12.71 11.19 -0.66
N HIS A 60 12.71 10.65 0.57
CA HIS A 60 13.72 9.71 1.05
C HIS A 60 13.44 8.32 0.49
N LEU A 61 14.28 7.85 -0.43
CA LEU A 61 13.97 6.65 -1.23
C LEU A 61 13.86 5.37 -0.40
N VAL A 62 14.71 5.21 0.61
CA VAL A 62 14.68 4.02 1.47
C VAL A 62 13.42 4.03 2.33
N SER A 63 13.06 5.19 2.89
CA SER A 63 11.80 5.39 3.60
C SER A 63 10.60 5.08 2.71
N ALA A 64 10.58 5.61 1.48
CA ALA A 64 9.48 5.37 0.56
C ALA A 64 9.34 3.89 0.18
N LEU A 65 10.46 3.19 -0.03
CA LEU A 65 10.49 1.76 -0.33
C LEU A 65 9.91 0.92 0.82
N LEU A 66 10.39 1.14 2.06
CA LEU A 66 9.94 0.38 3.24
C LEU A 66 8.51 0.73 3.62
N ALA A 67 8.14 2.00 3.54
CA ALA A 67 6.79 2.46 3.87
C ALA A 67 5.76 1.96 2.87
N SER A 68 6.06 1.99 1.57
CA SER A 68 5.16 1.44 0.55
C SER A 68 4.91 -0.06 0.74
N LEU A 69 5.94 -0.82 1.12
CA LEU A 69 5.81 -2.24 1.46
C LEU A 69 4.83 -2.42 2.64
N ALA A 70 5.04 -1.67 3.72
CA ALA A 70 4.14 -1.70 4.88
C ALA A 70 2.69 -1.31 4.48
N GLY A 71 2.53 -0.30 3.62
CA GLY A 71 1.24 0.11 3.08
C GLY A 71 0.52 -1.02 2.33
N VAL A 72 1.21 -1.72 1.43
CA VAL A 72 0.63 -2.88 0.70
C VAL A 72 0.23 -4.01 1.66
N LEU A 73 1.05 -4.30 2.67
CA LEU A 73 0.72 -5.32 3.66
C LEU A 73 -0.51 -4.94 4.49
N VAL A 74 -0.64 -3.66 4.85
CA VAL A 74 -1.83 -3.14 5.56
C VAL A 74 -3.07 -3.22 4.67
N ASP A 75 -3.01 -2.80 3.39
CA ASP A 75 -4.14 -2.91 2.47
C ASP A 75 -4.60 -4.38 2.34
N TRP A 76 -3.65 -5.29 2.16
CA TRP A 76 -3.94 -6.71 2.09
C TRP A 76 -4.60 -7.22 3.37
N ALA A 77 -4.07 -6.86 4.54
CA ALA A 77 -4.62 -7.27 5.82
C ALA A 77 -6.05 -6.74 6.01
N VAL A 78 -6.31 -5.49 5.65
CA VAL A 78 -7.66 -4.89 5.68
C VAL A 78 -8.60 -5.65 4.74
N GLY A 79 -8.16 -5.97 3.52
CA GLY A 79 -8.93 -6.78 2.58
C GLY A 79 -9.26 -8.18 3.12
N ALA A 80 -8.28 -8.84 3.73
CA ALA A 80 -8.44 -10.17 4.33
C ALA A 80 -9.45 -10.15 5.49
N ILE A 81 -9.32 -9.19 6.41
CA ILE A 81 -10.23 -9.03 7.55
C ILE A 81 -11.66 -8.75 7.08
N ARG A 82 -11.84 -7.85 6.11
CA ARG A 82 -13.17 -7.57 5.53
C ARG A 82 -13.78 -8.81 4.89
N GLY A 83 -12.98 -9.61 4.18
CA GLY A 83 -13.44 -10.88 3.61
C GLY A 83 -13.91 -11.87 4.68
N MET A 84 -13.19 -11.98 5.80
CA MET A 84 -13.59 -12.85 6.92
C MET A 84 -14.88 -12.38 7.59
N LEU A 85 -15.06 -11.07 7.78
CA LEU A 85 -16.23 -10.50 8.45
C LEU A 85 -17.52 -10.58 7.62
N VAL A 86 -17.41 -10.46 6.29
CA VAL A 86 -18.58 -10.44 5.39
C VAL A 86 -19.04 -11.85 4.99
N SER A 87 -18.20 -12.88 5.13
CA SER A 87 -18.55 -14.29 4.84
C SER A 87 -18.63 -15.23 6.08
N PRO A 88 -19.53 -15.02 7.06
CA PRO A 88 -19.74 -16.02 8.12
C PRO A 88 -20.47 -17.30 7.66
N ARG A 89 -21.15 -17.29 6.50
CA ARG A 89 -22.29 -18.19 6.22
C ARG A 89 -22.05 -19.49 5.44
N ALA A 90 -20.83 -19.82 5.02
CA ALA A 90 -20.61 -21.07 4.26
C ALA A 90 -20.55 -22.34 5.14
N ARG A 91 -20.44 -22.22 6.47
CA ARG A 91 -20.16 -23.37 7.34
C ARG A 91 -21.40 -24.06 7.93
N THR A 92 -22.60 -23.49 7.81
CA THR A 92 -23.83 -24.08 8.38
C THR A 92 -24.78 -24.71 7.35
N ALA A 93 -24.56 -24.53 6.04
CA ALA A 93 -25.44 -25.06 5.00
C ALA A 93 -25.07 -26.49 4.51
N ALA A 94 -23.97 -27.07 5.00
CA ALA A 94 -23.51 -28.41 4.60
C ALA A 94 -23.94 -29.53 5.59
N ALA A 95 -24.87 -29.22 6.50
CA ALA A 95 -25.38 -30.16 7.50
C ALA A 95 -26.91 -30.26 7.44
N HIS A 96 -27.46 -30.61 6.28
CA HIS A 96 -28.84 -31.11 6.13
C HIS A 96 -28.92 -32.08 4.96
#